data_AF-A0A2T5P4X8-F1
#
_entry.id   AF-A0A2T5P4X8-F1
#
_cell.length_a   1.000
_cell.length_b   1.000
_cell.length_c   1.000
_cell.angle_alpha   90.00
_cell.angle_beta   90.00
_cell.angle_gamma   90.00
#
_symmetry.space_group_name_H-M   'P 1'
#
loop_
_entity.id
_entity.type
_entity.pdbx_description
1 polymer ?
#
loop_
_entity_poly.entity_id
_entity_poly.type
_entity_poly.pdbx_seq_one_letter_code
_entity_poly.pdbx_strand_id
1 'polypeptide(L)' 'MNLLACDGEVSVVAGGPQCSGAWLLVHAPEPFDPSQLDTVQIATAFGVGFTLVATVLLIGIGAKAVLDFIKGA' A
#
# COMPACT_ATOMS: atom_id res chain seq x y z
N MET A 1 22.95 0.75 1.76
CA MET A 1 23.54 2.11 1.96
C MET A 1 23.55 2.39 3.46
N ASN A 2 24.59 2.99 4.03
CA ASN A 2 24.60 3.33 5.46
C ASN A 2 24.16 4.79 5.62
N LEU A 3 23.17 5.03 6.48
CA LEU A 3 22.70 6.36 6.85
C LEU A 3 23.25 6.72 8.23
N LEU A 4 23.49 8.01 8.43
CA LEU A 4 23.79 8.58 9.73
C LEU A 4 22.48 9.00 10.38
N ALA A 5 22.06 8.30 11.42
CA ALA A 5 20.94 8.67 12.27
C ALA A 5 21.47 9.34 13.55
N CYS A 6 20.75 10.34 14.03
CA CYS A 6 21.06 10.96 15.32
C CYS A 6 20.23 10.28 16.41
N ASP A 7 20.89 9.86 17.49
CA ASP A 7 20.23 9.39 18.71
C ASP A 7 19.86 10.59 19.60
N GLY A 8 18.90 11.38 19.12
CA GLY A 8 18.48 12.64 19.75
C GLY A 8 17.90 13.62 18.76
N GLU A 9 17.79 14.88 19.17
CA GLU A 9 17.34 15.97 18.30
C GLU A 9 18.47 16.41 17.36
N VAL A 10 18.15 16.51 16.06
CA VAL A 10 19.03 17.09 15.03
C VAL A 10 18.70 18.57 14.91
N SER A 11 19.71 19.42 15.09
CA SER A 11 19.61 20.86 14.83
C SER A 11 20.59 21.27 13.74
N VAL A 12 20.33 22.38 13.05
CA VAL A 12 21.28 22.92 12.07
C VAL A 12 21.94 24.15 12.65
N VAL A 13 23.25 24.07 12.90
CA VAL A 13 24.04 25.18 13.47
C VAL A 13 25.14 25.54 12.48
N ALA A 14 25.24 26.82 12.13
CA ALA A 14 26.23 27.33 11.17
C ALA A 14 26.27 26.58 9.81
N GLY A 15 25.12 26.05 9.37
CA GLY A 15 24.98 25.35 8.09
C GLY A 15 25.31 23.86 8.11
N GLY A 16 25.64 23.28 9.28
CA GLY A 16 25.87 21.85 9.45
C GLY A 16 24.89 21.17 10.42
N PRO A 17 24.56 19.89 10.22
CA PRO A 17 23.73 19.13 11.16
C PRO A 17 24.52 18.83 12.44
N GLN A 18 23.96 19.20 13.58
CA GLN A 18 24.43 18.86 14.92
C GLN A 18 23.44 17.88 15.55
N CYS A 19 23.97 16.82 16.15
CA CYS A 19 23.18 15.86 16.92
C CYS A 19 23.38 16.17 18.41
N SER A 20 22.29 16.27 19.16
CA SER A 20 22.34 16.42 20.62
C SER A 20 22.88 15.18 21.35
N GLY A 21 22.79 14.01 20.71
CA GLY A 21 23.36 12.74 21.18
C GLY A 21 24.45 12.19 20.26
N ALA A 22 24.52 10.86 20.12
CA ALA A 22 25.51 10.19 19.28
C ALA A 22 25.00 10.02 17.84
N TRP A 23 25.93 10.10 16.87
CA TRP A 23 25.65 9.67 15.50
C TRP A 23 25.78 8.15 15.40
N LEU A 24 24.72 7.51 14.93
CA LEU A 24 24.64 6.07 14.71
C LEU A 24 24.67 5.80 13.20
N LEU A 25 25.52 4.84 12.80
CA LEU A 25 25.41 4.26 11.47
C LEU A 25 24.25 3.25 11.49
N VAL A 26 23.17 3.58 10.79
CA VAL A 26 22.06 2.67 10.59
C VAL A 26 22.10 2.13 9.16
N HIS A 27 21.82 0.85 9.02
CA HIS A 27 21.64 0.26 7.71
C HIS A 27 20.34 0.79 7.12
N ALA A 28 20.44 1.58 6.05
CA ALA A 28 19.26 1.99 5.31
C ALA A 28 18.69 0.77 4.60
N PRO A 29 17.38 0.50 4.74
CA PRO A 29 16.70 -0.38 3.81
C PRO A 29 16.98 0.09 2.38
N GLU A 30 17.14 -0.84 1.46
CA GLU A 30 17.29 -0.49 0.05
C GLU A 30 16.07 0.31 -0.40
N PRO A 31 16.25 1.44 -1.12
CA PRO A 31 15.13 2.19 -1.67
C PRO A 31 14.24 1.27 -2.49
N PHE A 32 12.93 1.42 -2.31
CA PHE A 32 11.96 0.65 -3.07
C PHE A 32 12.14 0.91 -4.58
N ASP A 33 12.44 -0.13 -5.33
CA ASP A 33 12.60 -0.05 -6.78
C ASP A 33 11.28 -0.47 -7.48
N PRO A 34 10.56 0.48 -8.12
CA PRO A 34 9.31 0.17 -8.79
C PRO A 34 9.46 -0.82 -9.97
N SER A 35 10.67 -0.97 -10.50
CA SER A 35 10.93 -1.91 -11.60
C SER A 35 10.96 -3.38 -11.16
N GLN A 36 11.05 -3.63 -9.84
CA GLN A 36 11.02 -4.97 -9.25
C GLN A 36 9.60 -5.46 -8.92
N LEU A 37 8.57 -4.63 -9.11
CA LEU A 37 7.20 -5.10 -8.93
C LEU A 37 6.81 -6.07 -10.04
N ASP A 38 6.31 -7.23 -9.64
CA ASP A 38 5.65 -8.15 -10.54
C ASP A 38 4.24 -7.63 -10.89
N THR A 39 4.10 -7.13 -12.12
CA THR A 39 2.84 -6.66 -12.68
C THR A 39 1.72 -7.71 -12.58
N VAL A 40 2.05 -9.00 -12.65
CA VAL A 40 1.09 -10.10 -12.54
C VAL A 40 0.56 -10.22 -11.10
N GLN A 41 1.43 -10.09 -10.10
CA GLN A 41 1.01 -10.08 -8.69
C GLN A 41 0.14 -8.87 -8.34
N ILE A 42 0.47 -7.69 -8.87
CA ILE A 42 -0.35 -6.49 -8.67
C ILE A 42 -1.73 -6.68 -9.31
N ALA A 43 -1.77 -7.17 -10.55
CA ALA A 43 -3.02 -7.38 -11.29
C ALA A 43 -3.91 -8.42 -10.61
N THR A 44 -3.32 -9.50 -10.07
CA THR A 44 -4.07 -10.52 -9.32
C THR A 44 -4.62 -9.96 -8.01
N ALA A 45 -3.84 -9.22 -7.23
CA ALA A 45 -4.33 -8.58 -6.00
C ALA A 45 -5.49 -7.62 -6.28
N PHE A 46 -5.40 -6.81 -7.34
CA PHE A 46 -6.47 -5.92 -7.77
C PHE A 46 -7.71 -6.68 -8.26
N GLY A 47 -7.52 -7.75 -9.04
CA GLY A 47 -8.58 -8.62 -9.53
C GLY A 47 -9.36 -9.31 -8.42
N VAL A 48 -8.69 -9.77 -7.35
CA VAL A 48 -9.36 -10.37 -6.18
C VAL A 48 -10.30 -9.37 -5.51
N GLY A 49 -9.88 -8.12 -5.33
CA GLY A 49 -10.76 -7.07 -4.80
C GLY A 49 -11.99 -6.83 -5.68
N PHE A 50 -11.79 -6.74 -6.99
CA PHE A 50 -12.87 -6.46 -7.94
C PHE A 50 -13.86 -7.64 -8.09
N THR A 51 -13.37 -8.88 -8.04
CA THR A 51 -14.22 -10.08 -8.09
C THR A 51 -15.14 -10.18 -6.87
N LEU A 52 -14.69 -9.79 -5.68
CA LEU A 52 -15.54 -9.73 -4.49
C LEU A 52 -16.70 -8.74 -4.68
N VAL A 53 -16.42 -7.55 -5.21
CA VAL A 53 -17.47 -6.56 -5.50
C VAL A 53 -18.43 -7.08 -6.58
N ALA A 54 -17.89 -7.63 -7.66
CA ALA A 54 -18.69 -8.14 -8.78
C ALA A 54 -19.62 -9.29 -8.37
N THR A 55 -19.16 -10.22 -7.52
CA THR A 55 -19.97 -11.35 -7.05
C THR A 55 -21.17 -10.89 -6.24
N VAL A 56 -20.99 -9.95 -5.30
CA VAL A 56 -22.09 -9.38 -4.51
C VAL A 56 -23.11 -8.67 -5.42
N LEU A 57 -22.62 -7.92 -6.42
CA LEU A 57 -23.46 -7.20 -7.37
C LEU A 57 -24.30 -8.16 -8.23
N LEU A 58 -23.68 -9.23 -8.74
CA LEU A 58 -24.38 -10.27 -9.51
C LEU A 58 -25.41 -11.03 -8.68
N ILE A 59 -25.13 -11.30 -7.40
CA ILE A 59 -26.11 -11.91 -6.49
C ILE A 59 -27.30 -10.98 -6.30
N GLY A 60 -27.07 -9.67 -6.11
CA GLY A 60 -28.15 -8.69 -5.98
C GLY A 60 -29.01 -8.57 -7.23
N ILE A 61 -28.39 -8.49 -8.41
CA ILE A 61 -29.11 -8.46 -9.70
C ILE A 61 -29.87 -9.77 -9.91
N GLY A 62 -29.26 -10.92 -9.60
CA GLY A 62 -29.90 -12.23 -9.69
C GLY A 62 -31.12 -12.35 -8.78
N ALA A 63 -30.98 -11.95 -7.51
CA ALA A 63 -32.10 -11.93 -6.55
C ALA A 63 -33.23 -11.02 -7.03
N LYS A 64 -32.90 -9.84 -7.58
CA LYS A 64 -33.89 -8.94 -8.19
C LYS A 64 -34.60 -9.60 -9.37
N ALA A 65 -33.86 -10.19 -10.30
CA ALA A 65 -34.43 -10.87 -11.47
C ALA A 65 -35.37 -12.02 -11.08
N VAL A 66 -35.00 -12.79 -10.04
CA VAL A 66 -35.86 -13.84 -9.49
C VAL A 66 -37.13 -13.26 -8.86
N LEU A 67 -37.02 -12.18 -8.08
CA LEU A 67 -38.19 -11.50 -7.50
C LEU A 67 -39.11 -10.90 -8.56
N ASP A 68 -38.57 -10.31 -9.62
CA ASP A 68 -39.33 -9.75 -10.74
C ASP A 68 -40.04 -10.88 -11.53
N PHE A 69 -39.40 -12.04 -11.70
CA PHE A 69 -40.04 -13.22 -12.30
C PHE A 69 -41.19 -13.77 -11.44
N ILE A 70 -41.00 -13.85 -10.11
CA ILE A 70 -42.03 -14.35 -9.17
C ILE A 70 -43.21 -13.38 -9.07
N LYS A 71 -42.94 -12.07 -9.10
CA LYS A 71 -44.01 -11.06 -9.09
C LYS A 71 -44.91 -11.12 -10.34
N GLY A 72 -44.49 -11.84 -11.37
CA GLY A 72 -45.07 -11.75 -12.70
C GLY A 72 -44.66 -10.42 -13.32
N ALA A 73 -44.14 -10.45 -14.54
CA ALA A 73 -43.85 -9.23 -15.30
C ALA A 73 -45.01 -8.23 -15.26
#